data_AF-A0A536BTQ4-F1
#
_entry.id   AF-A0A536BTQ4-F1
#
_cell.length_a   1.000
_cell.length_b   1.000
_cell.length_c   1.000
_cell.angle_alpha   90.00
_cell.angle_beta   90.00
_cell.angle_gamma   90.00
#
_symmetry.space_group_name_H-M   'P 1'
#
loop_
_entity.id
_entity.type
_entity.pdbx_description
1 polymer ?
#
loop_
_entity_poly.entity_id
_entity_poly.type
_entity_poly.pdbx_seq_one_letter_code
_entity_poly.pdbx_strand_id
1 'polypeptide(L)'
;MARTHAMYRRALVAFGASIMVAVLFAWLPLQAAAADLRQGSDVTVPPGETVNDDIYAGAGTVSISGTVNGSVIAGGGTITVSGTITRDLILGGGTINVTGHVGGSIIAAGGNITVNGPVAHDLVVTAGTIDVGSGATIGRDLVVAGGTATVSAPIARRVQMSSGSLTLRNRVGGDVRGRVDHLKLDGAQVGGNLDYTSNNSVQLVNGARVAGTTTRHTPSDRGGGAGNGFLGWLRALIGIFALGLLLIFLFPGLSTRAIDIERAQPWASAGIGAAILVITPIVALIVFIVGIFIGGWWLGLLLIPLWILALVATWMRPAAARSRV
;
A
#
# COMPACT_ATOMS: atom_id res chain seq x y z
N MET A 1 -14.59 -66.67 24.14
CA MET A 1 -14.80 -66.30 22.73
C MET A 1 -15.89 -65.23 22.48
N ALA A 2 -16.43 -64.54 23.51
CA ALA A 2 -17.52 -63.57 23.31
C ALA A 2 -17.08 -62.11 23.05
N ARG A 3 -15.82 -61.74 23.33
CA ARG A 3 -15.34 -60.34 23.20
C ARG A 3 -14.91 -59.94 21.78
N THR A 4 -14.57 -60.91 20.91
CA THR A 4 -14.10 -60.64 19.55
C THR A 4 -15.23 -60.29 18.57
N HIS A 5 -16.43 -60.85 18.73
CA HIS A 5 -17.57 -60.54 17.85
C HIS A 5 -18.14 -59.12 18.03
N ALA A 6 -18.04 -58.54 19.23
CA ALA A 6 -18.50 -57.18 19.50
C ALA A 6 -17.61 -56.09 18.86
N MET A 7 -16.29 -56.35 18.75
CA MET A 7 -15.36 -55.42 18.10
C MET A 7 -15.54 -55.39 16.58
N TYR A 8 -15.76 -56.54 15.93
CA TYR A 8 -15.99 -56.60 14.48
C TYR A 8 -17.29 -55.90 14.04
N ARG A 9 -18.39 -56.01 14.82
CA ARG A 9 -19.64 -55.28 14.54
C ARG A 9 -19.49 -53.76 14.67
N ARG A 10 -18.75 -53.28 15.68
CA ARG A 10 -18.48 -51.84 15.85
C ARG A 10 -17.56 -51.30 14.76
N ALA A 11 -16.57 -52.08 14.33
CA ALA A 11 -15.69 -51.73 13.21
C ALA A 11 -16.45 -51.66 11.88
N LEU A 12 -17.34 -52.61 11.58
CA LEU A 12 -18.17 -52.60 10.37
C LEU A 12 -19.17 -51.42 10.33
N VAL A 13 -19.80 -51.09 11.47
CA VAL A 13 -20.69 -49.93 11.56
C VAL A 13 -19.92 -48.62 11.44
N ALA A 14 -18.73 -48.53 12.04
CA ALA A 14 -17.85 -47.36 11.91
C ALA A 14 -17.37 -47.18 10.45
N PHE A 15 -17.06 -48.28 9.75
CA PHE A 15 -16.64 -48.27 8.35
C PHE A 15 -17.78 -47.91 7.38
N GLY A 16 -19.00 -48.40 7.65
CA GLY A 16 -20.19 -48.01 6.90
C GLY A 16 -20.55 -46.53 7.11
N ALA A 17 -20.44 -46.03 8.35
CA ALA A 17 -20.68 -44.63 8.66
C ALA A 17 -19.65 -43.69 8.02
N SER A 18 -18.37 -44.07 7.98
CA SER A 18 -17.33 -43.26 7.33
C SER A 18 -17.48 -43.21 5.81
N ILE A 19 -17.90 -44.30 5.15
CA ILE A 19 -18.23 -44.29 3.71
C ILE A 19 -19.44 -43.39 3.44
N MET A 20 -20.47 -43.46 4.29
CA MET A 20 -21.66 -42.63 4.15
C MET A 20 -21.36 -41.14 4.32
N VAL A 21 -20.49 -40.77 5.27
CA VAL A 21 -20.01 -39.38 5.44
C VAL A 21 -19.18 -38.93 4.25
N ALA A 22 -18.32 -39.77 3.70
CA ALA A 22 -17.52 -39.43 2.51
C ALA A 22 -18.40 -39.21 1.26
N VAL A 23 -19.43 -40.03 1.06
CA VAL A 23 -20.41 -39.85 -0.03
C VAL A 23 -21.26 -38.59 0.18
N LEU A 24 -21.63 -38.28 1.43
CA LEU A 24 -22.34 -37.05 1.77
C LEU A 24 -21.50 -35.79 1.49
N PHE A 25 -20.19 -35.84 1.77
CA PHE A 25 -19.25 -34.76 1.47
C PHE A 25 -18.97 -34.61 -0.03
N ALA A 26 -19.00 -35.72 -0.81
CA ALA A 26 -18.82 -35.69 -2.26
C ALA A 26 -20.02 -35.10 -3.03
N TRP A 27 -21.19 -35.01 -2.40
CA TRP A 27 -22.40 -34.38 -2.95
C TRP A 27 -22.60 -32.92 -2.52
N LEU A 28 -21.67 -32.34 -1.75
CA LEU A 28 -21.70 -30.91 -1.50
C LEU A 28 -21.31 -30.16 -2.78
N PRO A 29 -22.14 -29.23 -3.29
CA PRO A 29 -21.74 -28.39 -4.39
C PRO A 29 -20.56 -27.53 -3.97
N LEU A 30 -19.36 -27.92 -4.40
CA LEU A 30 -18.13 -27.12 -4.29
C LEU A 30 -18.24 -25.96 -5.28
N GLN A 31 -19.08 -24.98 -4.98
CA GLN A 31 -19.01 -23.68 -5.64
C GLN A 31 -17.77 -22.98 -5.10
N ALA A 32 -16.61 -23.33 -5.66
CA ALA A 32 -15.43 -22.51 -5.55
C ALA A 32 -15.69 -21.24 -6.38
N ALA A 33 -16.05 -20.14 -5.70
CA ALA A 33 -16.00 -18.81 -6.30
C ALA A 33 -14.51 -18.51 -6.57
N ALA A 34 -14.09 -18.77 -7.81
CA ALA A 34 -12.75 -18.47 -8.26
C ALA A 34 -12.78 -17.04 -8.80
N ALA A 35 -12.10 -16.12 -8.09
CA ALA A 35 -11.95 -14.73 -8.52
C ALA A 35 -11.52 -14.65 -10.00
N ASP A 36 -12.17 -13.78 -10.78
CA ASP A 36 -11.85 -13.59 -12.20
C ASP A 36 -10.60 -12.71 -12.31
N LEU A 37 -9.43 -13.36 -12.44
CA LEU A 37 -8.14 -12.72 -12.62
C LEU A 37 -7.86 -12.50 -14.11
N ARG A 38 -7.85 -11.24 -14.55
CA ARG A 38 -7.57 -10.87 -15.94
C ARG A 38 -6.26 -10.08 -16.03
N GLN A 39 -5.30 -10.60 -16.77
CA GLN A 39 -3.99 -9.97 -16.98
C GLN A 39 -3.62 -9.98 -18.46
N GLY A 40 -3.11 -8.86 -18.98
CA GLY A 40 -2.77 -8.72 -20.39
C GLY A 40 -2.36 -7.30 -20.78
N SER A 41 -2.22 -7.04 -22.09
CA SER A 41 -2.05 -5.67 -22.59
C SER A 41 -3.31 -4.84 -22.39
N ASP A 42 -4.47 -5.46 -22.61
CA ASP A 42 -5.79 -4.87 -22.45
C ASP A 42 -6.74 -5.87 -21.78
N VAL A 43 -7.58 -5.38 -20.87
CA VAL A 43 -8.68 -6.15 -20.25
C VAL A 43 -9.99 -5.46 -20.59
N THR A 44 -10.91 -6.18 -21.22
CA THR A 44 -12.22 -5.64 -21.60
C THR A 44 -13.35 -6.52 -21.09
N VAL A 45 -14.37 -5.89 -20.50
CA VAL A 45 -15.70 -6.46 -20.24
C VAL A 45 -16.67 -5.73 -21.20
N PRO A 46 -17.04 -6.32 -22.34
CA PRO A 46 -17.87 -5.68 -23.35
C PRO A 46 -19.30 -5.39 -22.86
N PRO A 47 -20.02 -4.48 -23.54
CA PRO A 47 -21.44 -4.24 -23.27
C PRO A 47 -22.24 -5.54 -23.40
N GLY A 48 -23.15 -5.79 -22.45
CA GLY A 48 -24.00 -7.00 -22.44
C GLY A 48 -23.37 -8.22 -21.76
N GLU A 49 -22.06 -8.23 -21.50
CA GLU A 49 -21.45 -9.24 -20.62
C GLU A 49 -21.85 -8.95 -19.16
N THR A 50 -22.25 -10.00 -18.45
CA THR A 50 -22.49 -9.93 -17.01
C THR A 50 -21.53 -10.88 -16.31
N VAL A 51 -20.64 -10.33 -15.48
CA VAL A 51 -19.73 -11.10 -14.63
C VAL A 51 -20.38 -11.22 -13.26
N ASN A 52 -20.60 -12.45 -12.79
CA ASN A 52 -21.25 -12.74 -11.50
C ASN A 52 -20.25 -12.99 -10.37
N ASP A 53 -19.11 -12.30 -10.40
CA ASP A 53 -18.04 -12.39 -9.42
C ASP A 53 -17.26 -11.06 -9.38
N ASP A 54 -16.29 -10.99 -8.48
CA ASP A 54 -15.32 -9.90 -8.41
C ASP A 54 -14.31 -9.98 -9.57
N ILE A 55 -13.93 -8.82 -10.10
CA ILE A 55 -12.90 -8.70 -11.16
C ILE A 55 -11.62 -8.14 -10.58
N TYR A 56 -10.51 -8.81 -10.87
CA TYR A 56 -9.16 -8.34 -10.57
C TYR A 56 -8.41 -8.18 -11.88
N ALA A 57 -8.18 -6.93 -12.29
CA ALA A 57 -7.61 -6.60 -13.60
C ALA A 57 -6.28 -5.85 -13.48
N GLY A 58 -5.29 -6.26 -14.28
CA GLY A 58 -4.02 -5.55 -14.44
C GLY A 58 -3.64 -5.47 -15.91
N ALA A 59 -3.67 -4.26 -16.50
CA ALA A 59 -3.39 -4.08 -17.93
C ALA A 59 -2.94 -2.66 -18.28
N GLY A 60 -2.43 -2.44 -19.49
CA GLY A 60 -2.19 -1.09 -20.02
C GLY A 60 -3.49 -0.30 -20.13
N THR A 61 -4.53 -0.93 -20.69
CA THR A 61 -5.89 -0.40 -20.76
C THR A 61 -6.88 -1.36 -20.08
N VAL A 62 -7.75 -0.83 -19.23
CA VAL A 62 -8.88 -1.59 -18.67
C VAL A 62 -10.19 -0.91 -19.09
N SER A 63 -11.09 -1.64 -19.73
CA SER A 63 -12.39 -1.14 -20.19
C SER A 63 -13.52 -2.02 -19.68
N ILE A 64 -14.38 -1.48 -18.83
CA ILE A 64 -15.52 -2.21 -18.25
C ILE A 64 -16.81 -1.52 -18.70
N SER A 65 -17.43 -2.06 -19.74
CA SER A 65 -18.70 -1.57 -20.31
C SER A 65 -19.90 -2.47 -20.00
N GLY A 66 -19.66 -3.71 -19.55
CA GLY A 66 -20.69 -4.66 -19.13
C GLY A 66 -21.16 -4.46 -17.68
N THR A 67 -21.84 -5.46 -17.14
CA THR A 67 -22.30 -5.48 -15.74
C THR A 67 -21.38 -6.37 -14.90
N VAL A 68 -20.99 -5.92 -13.72
CA VAL A 68 -20.22 -6.70 -12.75
C VAL A 68 -21.02 -6.79 -11.46
N ASN A 69 -21.56 -7.98 -11.19
CA ASN A 69 -22.29 -8.31 -9.96
C ASN A 69 -21.33 -8.64 -8.81
N GLY A 70 -20.36 -7.75 -8.61
CA GLY A 70 -19.28 -7.90 -7.65
C GLY A 70 -18.54 -6.58 -7.48
N SER A 71 -17.36 -6.65 -6.89
CA SER A 71 -16.41 -5.56 -6.79
C SER A 71 -15.39 -5.63 -7.93
N VAL A 72 -14.82 -4.48 -8.28
CA VAL A 72 -13.75 -4.41 -9.28
C VAL A 72 -12.51 -3.82 -8.63
N ILE A 73 -11.39 -4.51 -8.78
CA ILE A 73 -10.07 -4.01 -8.45
C ILE A 73 -9.25 -3.97 -9.73
N ALA A 74 -8.87 -2.78 -10.20
CA ALA A 74 -8.16 -2.64 -11.45
C ALA A 74 -6.95 -1.69 -11.37
N GLY A 75 -5.84 -2.13 -11.94
CA GLY A 75 -4.62 -1.35 -12.13
C GLY A 75 -4.29 -1.17 -13.61
N GLY A 76 -3.97 0.04 -14.06
CA GLY A 76 -3.55 0.25 -15.45
C GLY A 76 -3.14 1.66 -15.84
N GLY A 77 -2.71 1.84 -17.09
CA GLY A 77 -2.40 3.16 -17.64
C GLY A 77 -3.66 3.99 -17.82
N THR A 78 -4.65 3.42 -18.50
CA THR A 78 -5.97 4.02 -18.74
C THR A 78 -7.07 3.06 -18.28
N ILE A 79 -7.98 3.54 -17.44
CA ILE A 79 -9.11 2.74 -16.95
C ILE A 79 -10.40 3.47 -17.29
N THR A 80 -11.31 2.79 -17.99
CA THR A 80 -12.65 3.30 -18.31
C THR A 80 -13.72 2.35 -17.77
N VAL A 81 -14.63 2.88 -16.96
CA VAL A 81 -15.76 2.12 -16.39
C VAL A 81 -17.05 2.84 -16.77
N SER A 82 -17.68 2.36 -17.84
CA SER A 82 -18.98 2.85 -18.33
C SER A 82 -20.14 1.93 -17.95
N GLY A 83 -19.82 0.69 -17.60
CA GLY A 83 -20.76 -0.34 -17.17
C GLY A 83 -21.25 -0.20 -15.74
N THR A 84 -22.08 -1.13 -15.28
CA THR A 84 -22.63 -1.12 -13.91
C THR A 84 -21.80 -2.01 -12.99
N ILE A 85 -21.36 -1.46 -11.85
CA ILE A 85 -20.67 -2.20 -10.79
C ILE A 85 -21.59 -2.25 -9.58
N THR A 86 -22.00 -3.45 -9.17
CA THR A 86 -23.03 -3.61 -8.13
C THR A 86 -22.48 -3.36 -6.72
N ARG A 87 -21.16 -3.51 -6.52
CA ARG A 87 -20.47 -3.27 -5.25
C ARG A 87 -19.39 -2.19 -5.39
N ASP A 88 -18.18 -2.44 -4.90
CA ASP A 88 -17.12 -1.44 -4.74
C ASP A 88 -16.17 -1.41 -5.93
N LEU A 89 -15.53 -0.26 -6.14
CA LEU A 89 -14.61 -0.02 -7.25
C LEU A 89 -13.29 0.53 -6.73
N ILE A 90 -12.22 -0.24 -6.86
CA ILE A 90 -10.87 0.13 -6.42
C ILE A 90 -9.96 0.26 -7.65
N LEU A 91 -9.48 1.47 -7.91
CA LEU A 91 -8.76 1.79 -9.15
C LEU A 91 -7.41 2.45 -8.90
N GLY A 92 -6.39 2.01 -9.63
CA GLY A 92 -5.07 2.64 -9.65
C GLY A 92 -4.60 2.85 -11.08
N GLY A 93 -4.36 4.09 -11.51
CA GLY A 93 -3.89 4.31 -12.87
C GLY A 93 -3.47 5.71 -13.27
N GLY A 94 -3.01 5.89 -14.51
CA GLY A 94 -2.66 7.21 -15.03
C GLY A 94 -3.91 8.07 -15.24
N THR A 95 -4.83 7.57 -16.06
CA THR A 95 -6.12 8.19 -16.37
C THR A 95 -7.26 7.27 -16.02
N ILE A 96 -8.20 7.73 -15.21
CA ILE A 96 -9.37 6.96 -14.77
C ILE A 96 -10.63 7.73 -15.13
N ASN A 97 -11.54 7.09 -15.85
CA ASN A 97 -12.84 7.65 -16.21
C ASN A 97 -13.97 6.70 -15.78
N VAL A 98 -14.83 7.15 -14.87
CA VAL A 98 -15.97 6.38 -14.35
C VAL A 98 -17.26 7.10 -14.71
N THR A 99 -17.98 6.59 -15.71
CA THR A 99 -19.28 7.13 -16.15
C THR A 99 -20.45 6.23 -15.79
N GLY A 100 -20.17 4.96 -15.46
CA GLY A 100 -21.17 3.97 -15.07
C GLY A 100 -21.66 4.11 -13.63
N HIS A 101 -22.71 3.35 -13.29
CA HIS A 101 -23.26 3.29 -11.94
C HIS A 101 -22.41 2.40 -11.02
N VAL A 102 -22.12 2.88 -9.80
CA VAL A 102 -21.45 2.11 -8.75
C VAL A 102 -22.37 2.00 -7.53
N GLY A 103 -22.79 0.77 -7.21
CA GLY A 103 -23.67 0.46 -6.08
C GLY A 103 -22.98 0.48 -4.71
N GLY A 104 -21.65 0.45 -4.68
CA GLY A 104 -20.81 0.57 -3.49
C GLY A 104 -20.07 1.91 -3.41
N SER A 105 -18.83 1.84 -2.92
CA SER A 105 -17.90 2.96 -2.80
C SER A 105 -16.84 2.90 -3.89
N ILE A 106 -16.29 4.06 -4.25
CA ILE A 106 -15.13 4.15 -5.14
C ILE A 106 -13.91 4.56 -4.33
N ILE A 107 -12.80 3.84 -4.49
CA ILE A 107 -11.48 4.22 -4.01
C ILE A 107 -10.56 4.28 -5.23
N ALA A 108 -10.16 5.48 -5.65
CA ALA A 108 -9.34 5.64 -6.85
C ALA A 108 -8.11 6.53 -6.62
N ALA A 109 -6.97 6.10 -7.16
CA ALA A 109 -5.73 6.86 -7.14
C ALA A 109 -5.14 6.98 -8.55
N GLY A 110 -4.75 8.18 -8.98
CA GLY A 110 -4.18 8.36 -10.31
C GLY A 110 -3.64 9.74 -10.66
N GLY A 111 -3.29 9.95 -11.92
CA GLY A 111 -2.89 11.27 -12.43
C GLY A 111 -4.10 12.16 -12.68
N ASN A 112 -5.05 11.64 -13.46
CA ASN A 112 -6.29 12.30 -13.84
C ASN A 112 -7.48 11.38 -13.53
N ILE A 113 -8.44 11.86 -12.74
CA ILE A 113 -9.64 11.10 -12.41
C ILE A 113 -10.87 11.91 -12.79
N THR A 114 -11.73 11.32 -13.60
CA THR A 114 -13.06 11.85 -13.93
C THR A 114 -14.14 10.88 -13.46
N VAL A 115 -15.09 11.37 -12.68
CA VAL A 115 -16.26 10.60 -12.20
C VAL A 115 -17.52 11.33 -12.60
N ASN A 116 -18.33 10.74 -13.47
CA ASN A 116 -19.58 11.33 -13.96
C ASN A 116 -20.79 10.37 -13.84
N GLY A 117 -20.61 9.24 -13.15
CA GLY A 117 -21.66 8.29 -12.83
C GLY A 117 -22.10 8.32 -11.37
N PRO A 118 -23.30 7.82 -11.04
CA PRO A 118 -23.83 7.79 -9.67
C PRO A 118 -23.09 6.78 -8.79
N VAL A 119 -22.68 7.21 -7.59
CA VAL A 119 -22.00 6.43 -6.55
C VAL A 119 -22.91 6.34 -5.34
N ALA A 120 -23.40 5.13 -5.02
CA ALA A 120 -24.38 4.95 -3.96
C ALA A 120 -23.82 5.21 -2.56
N HIS A 121 -22.53 4.96 -2.33
CA HIS A 121 -21.89 5.16 -1.03
C HIS A 121 -20.83 6.29 -1.08
N ASP A 122 -19.60 5.99 -0.66
CA ASP A 122 -18.55 6.98 -0.46
C ASP A 122 -17.63 7.06 -1.71
N LEU A 123 -17.10 8.25 -1.99
CA LEU A 123 -16.10 8.46 -3.05
C LEU A 123 -14.79 8.91 -2.41
N VAL A 124 -13.73 8.12 -2.56
CA VAL A 124 -12.38 8.41 -2.08
C VAL A 124 -11.46 8.52 -3.28
N VAL A 125 -10.97 9.72 -3.58
CA VAL A 125 -10.17 10.00 -4.78
C VAL A 125 -8.89 10.74 -4.45
N THR A 126 -7.78 10.23 -4.96
CA THR A 126 -6.46 10.88 -4.87
C THR A 126 -5.85 11.07 -6.25
N ALA A 127 -5.68 12.32 -6.71
CA ALA A 127 -5.05 12.55 -8.01
C ALA A 127 -4.44 13.95 -8.20
N GLY A 128 -3.65 14.12 -9.26
CA GLY A 128 -3.18 15.45 -9.67
C GLY A 128 -4.35 16.36 -10.07
N THR A 129 -5.24 15.83 -10.90
CA THR A 129 -6.46 16.50 -11.36
C THR A 129 -7.67 15.60 -11.13
N ILE A 130 -8.70 16.16 -10.48
CA ILE A 130 -9.95 15.46 -10.14
C ILE A 130 -11.12 16.26 -10.70
N ASP A 131 -11.98 15.61 -11.48
CA ASP A 131 -13.24 16.18 -11.94
C ASP A 131 -14.41 15.25 -11.60
N VAL A 132 -15.24 15.66 -10.66
CA VAL A 132 -16.50 14.99 -10.34
C VAL A 132 -17.62 15.76 -11.03
N GLY A 133 -18.07 15.25 -12.17
CA GLY A 133 -19.02 15.90 -13.06
C GLY A 133 -20.43 16.01 -12.47
N SER A 134 -21.27 16.82 -13.10
CA SER A 134 -22.67 17.03 -12.67
C SER A 134 -23.58 15.83 -12.91
N GLY A 135 -23.16 14.84 -13.71
CA GLY A 135 -23.86 13.57 -13.88
C GLY A 135 -23.65 12.59 -12.73
N ALA A 136 -22.62 12.81 -11.89
CA ALA A 136 -22.39 12.00 -10.70
C ALA A 136 -23.28 12.44 -9.53
N THR A 137 -23.53 11.50 -8.61
CA THR A 137 -24.14 11.75 -7.30
C THR A 137 -23.37 10.94 -6.27
N ILE A 138 -23.07 11.54 -5.11
CA ILE A 138 -22.38 10.85 -4.03
C ILE A 138 -23.37 10.62 -2.89
N GLY A 139 -23.84 9.38 -2.76
CA GLY A 139 -24.90 9.02 -1.82
C GLY A 139 -24.50 9.13 -0.34
N ARG A 140 -23.19 9.25 -0.06
CA ARG A 140 -22.67 9.41 1.30
C ARG A 140 -21.57 10.49 1.40
N ASP A 141 -20.34 10.13 1.78
CA ASP A 141 -19.23 11.06 2.02
C ASP A 141 -18.29 11.13 0.79
N LEU A 142 -17.69 12.30 0.57
CA LEU A 142 -16.61 12.51 -0.42
C LEU A 142 -15.29 12.76 0.32
N VAL A 143 -14.25 12.03 -0.02
CA VAL A 143 -12.87 12.27 0.41
C VAL A 143 -12.03 12.57 -0.83
N VAL A 144 -11.48 13.77 -0.90
CA VAL A 144 -10.72 14.24 -2.06
C VAL A 144 -9.34 14.72 -1.65
N ALA A 145 -8.30 14.18 -2.28
CA ALA A 145 -6.93 14.62 -2.08
C ALA A 145 -6.24 14.87 -3.43
N GLY A 146 -5.69 16.06 -3.67
CA GLY A 146 -5.11 16.30 -5.00
C GLY A 146 -4.56 17.69 -5.27
N GLY A 147 -3.97 17.87 -6.45
CA GLY A 147 -3.49 19.18 -6.88
C GLY A 147 -4.67 20.13 -7.12
N THR A 148 -5.52 19.76 -8.08
CA THR A 148 -6.72 20.51 -8.45
C THR A 148 -7.94 19.60 -8.47
N ALA A 149 -9.04 20.05 -7.86
CA ALA A 149 -10.28 19.32 -7.79
C ALA A 149 -11.48 20.21 -8.14
N THR A 150 -12.32 19.73 -9.04
CA THR A 150 -13.62 20.31 -9.35
C THR A 150 -14.70 19.31 -9.00
N VAL A 151 -15.70 19.74 -8.24
CA VAL A 151 -16.79 18.88 -7.79
C VAL A 151 -18.12 19.56 -8.08
N SER A 152 -18.81 19.04 -9.09
CA SER A 152 -20.09 19.53 -9.60
C SER A 152 -21.27 18.61 -9.28
N ALA A 153 -21.02 17.48 -8.60
CA ALA A 153 -22.02 16.54 -8.12
C ALA A 153 -22.60 16.92 -6.75
N PRO A 154 -23.88 16.63 -6.47
CA PRO A 154 -24.41 16.70 -5.12
C PRO A 154 -23.81 15.61 -4.22
N ILE A 155 -23.48 15.99 -2.99
CA ILE A 155 -22.97 15.09 -1.93
C ILE A 155 -23.98 15.04 -0.79
N ALA A 156 -24.44 13.85 -0.43
CA ALA A 156 -25.49 13.68 0.56
C ALA A 156 -25.05 14.04 1.99
N ARG A 157 -23.79 13.75 2.35
CA ARG A 157 -23.27 13.95 3.71
C ARG A 157 -22.09 14.90 3.70
N ARG A 158 -20.87 14.43 3.97
CA ARG A 158 -19.72 15.28 4.27
C ARG A 158 -18.69 15.29 3.15
N VAL A 159 -17.89 16.34 3.11
CA VAL A 159 -16.69 16.43 2.28
C VAL A 159 -15.47 16.52 3.17
N GLN A 160 -14.50 15.63 2.98
CA GLN A 160 -13.15 15.74 3.52
C GLN A 160 -12.18 16.09 2.39
N MET A 161 -11.40 17.14 2.56
CA MET A 161 -10.51 17.62 1.51
C MET A 161 -9.06 17.76 1.97
N SER A 162 -8.13 17.46 1.05
CA SER A 162 -6.72 17.78 1.16
C SER A 162 -6.19 18.15 -0.23
N SER A 163 -6.39 19.40 -0.66
CA SER A 163 -6.06 19.78 -2.05
C SER A 163 -5.41 21.14 -2.21
N GLY A 164 -4.62 21.34 -3.26
CA GLY A 164 -4.11 22.67 -3.61
C GLY A 164 -5.26 23.63 -3.94
N SER A 165 -6.10 23.27 -4.91
CA SER A 165 -7.29 24.04 -5.29
C SER A 165 -8.53 23.15 -5.33
N LEU A 166 -9.62 23.56 -4.67
CA LEU A 166 -10.92 22.89 -4.72
C LEU A 166 -12.01 23.88 -5.12
N THR A 167 -12.76 23.54 -6.16
CA THR A 167 -14.00 24.23 -6.52
C THR A 167 -15.21 23.31 -6.30
N LEU A 168 -16.10 23.69 -5.40
CA LEU A 168 -17.40 23.03 -5.19
C LEU A 168 -18.48 23.84 -5.92
N ARG A 169 -19.30 23.17 -6.74
CA ARG A 169 -20.37 23.80 -7.54
C ARG A 169 -21.79 23.37 -7.18
N ASN A 170 -21.94 22.46 -6.23
CA ASN A 170 -23.23 21.85 -5.92
C ASN A 170 -23.44 21.74 -4.40
N ARG A 171 -24.59 21.17 -4.01
CA ARG A 171 -24.99 20.96 -2.62
C ARG A 171 -24.12 19.92 -1.93
N VAL A 172 -23.72 20.23 -0.71
CA VAL A 172 -23.17 19.29 0.29
C VAL A 172 -24.16 19.24 1.45
N GLY A 173 -24.70 18.07 1.77
CA GLY A 173 -25.74 17.93 2.78
C GLY A 173 -25.29 18.16 4.22
N GLY A 174 -24.00 17.98 4.51
CA GLY A 174 -23.39 18.12 5.83
C GLY A 174 -22.14 18.98 5.81
N ASP A 175 -21.18 18.63 6.66
CA ASP A 175 -19.98 19.43 6.89
C ASP A 175 -18.93 19.27 5.79
N VAL A 176 -18.17 20.35 5.58
CA VAL A 176 -17.04 20.41 4.66
C VAL A 176 -15.80 20.70 5.48
N ARG A 177 -14.84 19.77 5.49
CA ARG A 177 -13.66 19.86 6.36
C ARG A 177 -12.35 19.51 5.67
N GLY A 178 -11.25 20.13 6.10
CA GLY A 178 -9.91 19.67 5.75
C GLY A 178 -8.93 20.77 5.37
N ARG A 179 -7.88 20.41 4.64
CA ARG A 179 -6.81 21.33 4.24
C ARG A 179 -6.94 21.72 2.78
N VAL A 180 -6.82 23.01 2.49
CA VAL A 180 -6.91 23.50 1.12
C VAL A 180 -6.17 24.81 0.95
N ASP A 181 -5.42 24.99 -0.14
CA ASP A 181 -4.75 26.28 -0.39
C ASP A 181 -5.73 27.29 -0.98
N HIS A 182 -6.51 26.92 -1.99
CA HIS A 182 -7.55 27.75 -2.59
C HIS A 182 -8.90 27.04 -2.60
N LEU A 183 -9.84 27.52 -1.79
CA LEU A 183 -11.21 27.00 -1.74
C LEU A 183 -12.17 27.98 -2.43
N LYS A 184 -12.90 27.48 -3.43
CA LYS A 184 -13.95 28.22 -4.12
C LYS A 184 -15.28 27.48 -4.00
N LEU A 185 -16.29 28.17 -3.50
CA LEU A 185 -17.69 27.75 -3.53
C LEU A 185 -18.40 28.57 -4.61
N ASP A 186 -18.88 27.90 -5.64
CA ASP A 186 -19.43 28.51 -6.85
C ASP A 186 -20.87 28.06 -7.04
N GLY A 187 -21.82 28.82 -6.47
CA GLY A 187 -23.22 28.39 -6.35
C GLY A 187 -23.45 27.19 -5.40
N ALA A 188 -22.40 26.69 -4.74
CA ALA A 188 -22.49 25.58 -3.81
C ALA A 188 -23.25 25.93 -2.52
N GLN A 189 -24.02 24.96 -2.03
CA GLN A 189 -24.79 25.07 -0.79
C GLN A 189 -24.30 24.05 0.22
N VAL A 190 -23.63 24.50 1.28
CA VAL A 190 -23.15 23.64 2.35
C VAL A 190 -24.19 23.63 3.47
N GLY A 191 -24.79 22.47 3.73
CA GLY A 191 -25.83 22.28 4.74
C GLY A 191 -25.31 22.25 6.18
N GLY A 192 -24.03 21.96 6.37
CA GLY A 192 -23.37 21.96 7.68
C GLY A 192 -22.35 23.09 7.87
N ASN A 193 -21.35 22.81 8.70
CA ASN A 193 -20.23 23.69 9.00
C ASN A 193 -19.14 23.59 7.93
N LEU A 194 -18.43 24.69 7.70
CA LEU A 194 -17.23 24.75 6.87
C LEU A 194 -16.01 24.95 7.77
N ASP A 195 -15.19 23.91 7.95
CA ASP A 195 -14.00 23.93 8.81
C ASP A 195 -12.75 23.63 7.98
N TYR A 196 -11.96 24.66 7.66
CA TYR A 196 -10.86 24.50 6.71
C TYR A 196 -9.55 25.13 7.20
N THR A 197 -8.44 24.46 6.89
CA THR A 197 -7.09 24.96 7.14
C THR A 197 -6.51 25.53 5.86
N SER A 198 -6.25 26.85 5.84
CA SER A 198 -5.74 27.56 4.65
C SER A 198 -5.07 28.88 4.98
N ASN A 199 -4.12 29.28 4.14
CA ASN A 199 -3.57 30.64 4.11
C ASN A 199 -4.48 31.64 3.36
N ASN A 200 -5.44 31.17 2.58
CA ASN A 200 -6.37 32.02 1.83
C ASN A 200 -7.79 31.97 2.43
N SER A 201 -8.57 33.03 2.23
CA SER A 201 -10.01 33.01 2.54
C SER A 201 -10.76 32.19 1.49
N VAL A 202 -11.86 31.55 1.92
CA VAL A 202 -12.79 30.88 0.99
C VAL A 202 -13.45 31.91 0.08
N GLN A 203 -13.53 31.62 -1.21
CA GLN A 203 -14.22 32.45 -2.20
C GLN A 203 -15.64 31.96 -2.40
N LEU A 204 -16.64 32.76 -2.02
CA LEU A 204 -18.05 32.47 -2.26
C LEU A 204 -18.51 33.31 -3.46
N VAL A 205 -18.92 32.64 -4.53
CA VAL A 205 -19.41 33.28 -5.75
C VAL A 205 -20.75 32.67 -6.18
N ASN A 206 -21.48 33.36 -7.05
CA ASN A 206 -22.73 32.88 -7.65
C ASN A 206 -23.79 32.42 -6.62
N GLY A 207 -23.90 33.15 -5.50
CA GLY A 207 -24.89 32.86 -4.46
C GLY A 207 -24.57 31.64 -3.59
N ALA A 208 -23.31 31.18 -3.57
CA ALA A 208 -22.86 30.15 -2.64
C ALA A 208 -23.16 30.50 -1.18
N ARG A 209 -23.56 29.50 -0.38
CA ARG A 209 -23.94 29.67 1.03
C ARG A 209 -23.47 28.51 1.88
N VAL A 210 -23.13 28.81 3.12
CA VAL A 210 -22.88 27.84 4.20
C VAL A 210 -23.95 28.07 5.26
N ALA A 211 -24.72 27.03 5.59
CA ALA A 211 -25.80 27.13 6.56
C ALA A 211 -25.28 27.15 8.01
N GLY A 212 -24.20 26.43 8.28
CA GLY A 212 -23.54 26.40 9.58
C GLY A 212 -22.43 27.45 9.74
N THR A 213 -21.53 27.21 10.70
CA THR A 213 -20.41 28.10 11.00
C THR A 213 -19.27 27.90 10.01
N THR A 214 -18.61 28.99 9.63
CA THR A 214 -17.35 28.95 8.86
C THR A 214 -16.17 29.21 9.78
N THR A 215 -15.34 28.19 10.00
CA THR A 215 -14.13 28.25 10.82
C THR A 215 -12.91 28.05 9.95
N ARG A 216 -11.94 28.96 10.07
CA ARG A 216 -10.67 28.92 9.35
C ARG A 216 -9.53 28.72 10.33
N HIS A 217 -8.70 27.73 10.06
CA HIS A 217 -7.43 27.50 10.76
C HIS A 217 -6.25 27.93 9.88
N THR A 218 -5.20 28.43 10.52
CA THR A 218 -3.91 28.65 9.87
C THR A 218 -3.05 27.38 10.01
N PRO A 219 -2.30 26.98 8.97
CA PRO A 219 -1.32 25.91 9.08
C PRO A 219 -0.34 26.18 10.23
N SER A 220 -0.25 25.29 11.21
CA SER A 220 0.88 25.30 12.16
C SER A 220 2.11 24.72 11.47
N ASP A 221 3.24 25.43 11.50
CA ASP A 221 4.54 25.08 10.87
C ASP A 221 5.24 23.83 11.46
N ARG A 222 4.53 22.72 11.65
CA ARG A 222 5.16 21.41 11.86
C ARG A 222 5.52 20.84 10.50
N GLY A 223 6.67 21.32 9.98
CA GLY A 223 7.27 20.88 8.73
C GLY A 223 7.49 19.37 8.69
N GLY A 224 6.88 18.72 7.70
CA GLY A 224 7.00 17.28 7.47
C GLY A 224 6.26 16.88 6.20
N GLY A 225 6.65 17.45 5.06
CA GLY A 225 6.07 17.08 3.77
C GLY A 225 6.25 15.57 3.53
N ALA A 226 5.16 14.87 3.24
CA ALA A 226 5.10 13.43 3.01
C ALA A 226 6.15 12.92 1.98
N GLY A 227 6.63 13.79 1.08
CA GLY A 227 7.74 13.51 0.17
C GLY A 227 9.07 13.17 0.85
N ASN A 228 9.39 13.77 2.01
CA ASN A 228 10.59 13.41 2.77
C ASN A 228 10.47 12.03 3.44
N GLY A 229 9.24 11.61 3.79
CA GLY A 229 9.00 10.28 4.37
C GLY A 229 9.24 9.15 3.37
N PHE A 230 8.69 9.28 2.16
CA PHE A 230 8.90 8.29 1.10
C PHE A 230 10.35 8.23 0.61
N LEU A 231 10.99 9.40 0.38
CA LEU A 231 12.41 9.43 0.04
C LEU A 231 13.30 8.90 1.19
N GLY A 232 12.91 9.13 2.44
CA GLY A 232 13.60 8.57 3.61
C GLY A 232 13.48 7.04 3.67
N TRP A 233 12.28 6.51 3.47
CA TRP A 233 12.02 5.07 3.41
C TRP A 233 12.75 4.40 2.24
N LEU A 234 12.71 4.99 1.05
CA LEU A 234 13.40 4.48 -0.13
C LEU A 234 14.94 4.51 0.02
N ARG A 235 15.49 5.57 0.62
CA ARG A 235 16.93 5.64 0.95
C ARG A 235 17.33 4.58 1.98
N ALA A 236 16.48 4.30 2.97
CA ALA A 236 16.73 3.23 3.94
C ALA A 236 16.74 1.86 3.28
N LEU A 237 15.81 1.60 2.35
CA LEU A 237 15.71 0.34 1.63
C LEU A 237 16.90 0.11 0.69
N ILE A 238 17.33 1.15 -0.04
CA ILE A 238 18.55 1.14 -0.85
C ILE A 238 19.79 0.93 0.04
N GLY A 239 19.83 1.59 1.21
CA GLY A 239 20.93 1.45 2.17
C GLY A 239 21.07 0.03 2.71
N ILE A 240 19.96 -0.64 3.06
CA ILE A 240 19.94 -2.04 3.52
C ILE A 240 20.39 -2.99 2.39
N PHE A 241 19.94 -2.75 1.17
CA PHE A 241 20.34 -3.56 0.01
C PHE A 241 21.83 -3.40 -0.31
N ALA A 242 22.34 -2.17 -0.32
CA ALA A 242 23.76 -1.88 -0.51
C ALA A 242 24.62 -2.44 0.62
N LEU A 243 24.15 -2.37 1.88
CA LEU A 243 24.83 -2.98 3.01
C LEU A 243 24.86 -4.52 2.90
N GLY A 244 23.77 -5.14 2.47
CA GLY A 244 23.72 -6.58 2.19
C GLY A 244 24.71 -7.01 1.11
N LEU A 245 24.77 -6.26 0.00
CA LEU A 245 25.76 -6.50 -1.06
C LEU A 245 27.20 -6.25 -0.60
N LEU A 246 27.44 -5.21 0.18
CA LEU A 246 28.74 -4.92 0.77
C LEU A 246 29.18 -6.07 1.68
N LEU A 247 28.29 -6.62 2.51
CA LEU A 247 28.59 -7.76 3.37
C LEU A 247 28.92 -9.02 2.56
N ILE A 248 28.18 -9.29 1.47
CA ILE A 248 28.48 -10.41 0.56
C ILE A 248 29.84 -10.21 -0.13
N PHE A 249 30.16 -8.98 -0.53
CA PHE A 249 31.40 -8.65 -1.24
C PHE A 249 32.63 -8.56 -0.32
N LEU A 250 32.45 -8.15 0.94
CA LEU A 250 33.51 -8.03 1.94
C LEU A 250 33.83 -9.38 2.60
N PHE A 251 32.89 -10.32 2.55
CA PHE A 251 33.08 -11.70 3.01
C PHE A 251 32.88 -12.75 1.88
N PRO A 252 33.66 -12.69 0.78
CA PRO A 252 33.55 -13.66 -0.31
C PRO A 252 34.06 -15.07 0.09
N GLY A 253 34.51 -15.26 1.33
CA GLY A 253 35.03 -16.52 1.86
C GLY A 253 34.10 -17.30 2.80
N LEU A 254 32.91 -16.79 3.14
CA LEU A 254 32.00 -17.47 4.07
C LEU A 254 31.31 -18.70 3.48
N SER A 255 31.38 -18.91 2.15
CA SER A 255 30.72 -20.03 1.47
C SER A 255 31.65 -21.09 0.84
N THR A 256 32.97 -21.03 1.01
CA THR A 256 33.87 -22.01 0.34
C THR A 256 34.89 -22.72 1.24
N ARG A 257 34.69 -22.75 2.57
CA ARG A 257 35.43 -23.68 3.45
C ARG A 257 34.57 -24.30 4.56
N ALA A 258 33.34 -24.69 4.22
CA ALA A 258 32.55 -25.62 5.03
C ALA A 258 32.87 -27.11 4.72
N ILE A 259 33.87 -27.35 3.87
CA ILE A 259 34.34 -28.69 3.51
C ILE A 259 35.87 -28.65 3.71
N ASP A 260 36.39 -29.61 4.49
CA ASP A 260 37.81 -29.93 4.75
C ASP A 260 38.51 -29.38 6.00
N ILE A 261 37.84 -29.27 7.15
CA ILE A 261 38.57 -29.45 8.43
C ILE A 261 37.83 -30.46 9.30
N GLU A 262 37.88 -31.71 8.84
CA GLU A 262 37.90 -32.86 9.74
C GLU A 262 39.17 -32.82 10.62
N ARG A 263 38.99 -33.09 11.92
CA ARG A 263 40.01 -33.58 12.89
C ARG A 263 41.18 -32.66 13.25
N ALA A 264 40.93 -31.72 14.17
CA ALA A 264 41.54 -31.71 15.51
C ALA A 264 41.05 -30.48 16.31
N GLN A 265 40.58 -30.68 17.55
CA GLN A 265 40.17 -29.66 18.55
C GLN A 265 38.74 -29.06 18.45
N PRO A 266 37.70 -29.79 18.91
CA PRO A 266 36.30 -29.32 18.93
C PRO A 266 35.97 -28.22 19.97
N TRP A 267 36.90 -27.86 20.86
CA TRP A 267 36.60 -26.98 22.01
C TRP A 267 36.96 -25.52 21.77
N ALA A 268 37.87 -25.23 20.82
CA ALA A 268 38.26 -23.87 20.47
C ALA A 268 37.21 -23.17 19.59
N SER A 269 36.55 -23.90 18.69
CA SER A 269 35.50 -23.39 17.79
C SER A 269 34.18 -23.10 18.50
N ALA A 270 33.83 -23.89 19.52
CA ALA A 270 32.68 -23.61 20.39
C ALA A 270 32.88 -22.32 21.21
N GLY A 271 34.10 -22.07 21.71
CA GLY A 271 34.45 -20.84 22.43
C GLY A 271 34.40 -19.60 21.54
N ILE A 272 34.89 -19.68 20.31
CA ILE A 272 34.85 -18.56 19.35
C ILE A 272 33.41 -18.29 18.89
N GLY A 273 32.61 -19.33 18.63
CA GLY A 273 31.19 -19.18 18.30
C GLY A 273 30.38 -18.54 19.43
N ALA A 274 30.61 -18.96 20.68
CA ALA A 274 29.97 -18.37 21.86
C ALA A 274 30.43 -16.92 22.11
N ALA A 275 31.72 -16.62 21.91
CA ALA A 275 32.24 -15.26 22.00
C ALA A 275 31.61 -14.35 20.95
N ILE A 276 31.46 -14.81 19.70
CA ILE A 276 30.76 -14.06 18.65
C ILE A 276 29.29 -13.84 19.01
N LEU A 277 28.60 -14.85 19.55
CA LEU A 277 27.18 -14.75 19.92
C LEU A 277 26.93 -13.73 21.05
N VAL A 278 27.89 -13.51 21.94
CA VAL A 278 27.80 -12.53 23.04
C VAL A 278 28.35 -11.16 22.64
N ILE A 279 29.47 -11.10 21.92
CA ILE A 279 30.14 -9.85 21.56
C ILE A 279 29.38 -9.12 20.44
N THR A 280 28.82 -9.84 19.47
CA THR A 280 28.10 -9.26 18.33
C THR A 280 26.90 -8.40 18.75
N PRO A 281 25.98 -8.85 19.63
CA PRO A 281 24.86 -8.01 20.07
C PRO A 281 25.31 -6.81 20.92
N ILE A 282 26.39 -6.93 21.70
CA ILE A 282 26.93 -5.82 22.51
C ILE A 282 27.53 -4.75 21.60
N VAL A 283 28.33 -5.15 20.61
CA VAL A 283 28.90 -4.23 19.61
C VAL A 283 27.80 -3.58 18.76
N ALA A 284 26.78 -4.35 18.35
CA ALA A 284 25.63 -3.81 17.62
C ALA A 284 24.86 -2.77 18.45
N LEU A 285 24.66 -3.03 19.75
CA LEU A 285 23.99 -2.09 20.66
C LEU A 285 24.80 -0.79 20.85
N ILE A 286 26.13 -0.90 20.98
CA ILE A 286 27.01 0.27 21.09
C ILE A 286 26.98 1.09 19.81
N VAL A 287 27.05 0.46 18.64
CA VAL A 287 26.98 1.14 17.34
C VAL A 287 25.60 1.78 17.13
N PHE A 288 24.53 1.13 17.56
CA PHE A 288 23.17 1.67 17.49
C PHE A 288 23.00 2.90 18.38
N ILE A 289 23.48 2.85 19.62
CA ILE A 289 23.44 3.97 20.57
C ILE A 289 24.30 5.13 20.08
N VAL A 290 25.53 4.87 19.64
CA VAL A 290 26.43 5.89 19.09
C VAL A 290 25.87 6.51 17.80
N GLY A 291 25.23 5.71 16.96
CA GLY A 291 24.55 6.17 15.74
C GLY A 291 23.38 7.10 16.00
N ILE A 292 22.63 6.86 17.08
CA ILE A 292 21.50 7.71 17.52
C ILE A 292 21.99 9.07 18.04
N PHE A 293 23.10 9.12 18.79
CA PHE A 293 23.56 10.37 19.43
C PHE A 293 24.32 11.33 18.50
N ILE A 294 25.01 10.82 17.47
CA ILE A 294 25.94 11.65 16.68
C ILE A 294 25.34 12.12 15.33
N GLY A 295 24.22 11.55 14.87
CA GLY A 295 23.62 11.97 13.59
C GLY A 295 24.57 11.83 12.38
N GLY A 296 25.57 10.94 12.48
CA GLY A 296 26.72 10.85 11.59
C GLY A 296 27.09 9.42 11.20
N TRP A 297 26.10 8.54 11.06
CA TRP A 297 26.26 7.11 10.71
C TRP A 297 27.08 6.87 9.42
N TRP A 298 27.24 7.87 8.57
CA TRP A 298 28.04 7.83 7.34
C TRP A 298 29.55 8.06 7.56
N LEU A 299 29.97 8.75 8.63
CA LEU A 299 31.39 8.97 8.95
C LEU A 299 32.06 7.72 9.56
N GLY A 300 31.29 6.92 10.32
CA GLY A 300 31.76 5.63 10.83
C GLY A 300 32.04 4.62 9.71
N LEU A 301 31.23 4.64 8.65
CA LEU A 301 31.42 3.81 7.44
C LEU A 301 32.69 4.18 6.66
N LEU A 302 33.19 5.43 6.77
CA LEU A 302 34.42 5.88 6.12
C LEU A 302 35.70 5.50 6.89
N LEU A 303 35.62 5.32 8.20
CA LEU A 303 36.75 4.94 9.05
C LEU A 303 37.06 3.44 8.97
N ILE A 304 36.07 2.59 8.70
CA ILE A 304 36.23 1.14 8.55
C ILE A 304 37.19 0.77 7.40
N PRO A 305 37.03 1.29 6.16
CA PRO A 305 37.96 1.00 5.07
C PRO A 305 39.37 1.57 5.31
N LEU A 306 39.49 2.72 5.98
CA LEU A 306 40.79 3.29 6.37
C LEU A 306 41.51 2.41 7.41
N TRP A 307 40.77 1.84 8.36
CA TRP A 307 41.32 0.92 9.35
C TRP A 307 41.73 -0.43 8.73
N ILE A 308 40.97 -0.93 7.76
CA ILE A 308 41.30 -2.14 7.00
C ILE A 308 42.56 -1.90 6.13
N LEU A 309 42.69 -0.73 5.49
CA LEU A 309 43.91 -0.36 4.76
C LEU A 309 45.14 -0.28 5.67
N ALA A 310 44.99 0.20 6.91
CA ALA A 310 46.08 0.23 7.88
C ALA A 310 46.50 -1.17 8.36
N LEU A 311 45.56 -2.10 8.51
CA LEU A 311 45.84 -3.51 8.83
C LEU A 311 46.53 -4.24 7.68
N VAL A 312 46.13 -3.95 6.44
CA VAL A 312 46.76 -4.50 5.23
C VAL A 312 48.18 -3.94 5.04
N ALA A 313 48.40 -2.65 5.32
CA ALA A 313 49.72 -2.01 5.23
C ALA A 313 50.69 -2.49 6.33
N THR A 314 50.19 -2.92 7.49
CA THR A 314 51.02 -3.52 8.55
C THR A 314 51.39 -4.97 8.26
N TRP A 315 50.56 -5.69 7.50
CA TRP A 315 50.85 -7.07 7.03
C TRP A 315 51.79 -7.13 5.82
N MET A 316 51.95 -6.03 5.06
CA MET A 316 52.85 -5.94 3.89
C MET A 316 54.28 -5.46 4.20
N ARG A 317 54.72 -5.43 5.46
CA ARG A 317 56.13 -5.17 5.78
C ARG A 317 56.95 -6.47 5.62
N PRO A 318 57.83 -6.59 4.62
CA PRO A 318 58.67 -7.78 4.49
C PRO A 318 59.65 -7.87 5.66
N ALA A 319 59.64 -9.01 6.34
CA ALA A 319 60.65 -9.35 7.33
C ALA A 319 61.97 -9.67 6.62
N ALA A 320 62.81 -8.66 6.37
CA ALA A 320 64.17 -8.87 5.90
C ALA A 320 65.18 -8.57 7.03
N ALA A 321 65.77 -9.66 7.52
CA ALA A 321 67.09 -9.78 8.16
C ALA A 321 67.31 -9.21 9.57
N ARG A 322 67.01 -10.04 10.59
CA ARG A 322 67.97 -10.29 11.68
C ARG A 322 68.66 -11.63 11.41
N SER A 323 69.97 -11.63 11.16
CA SER A 323 70.98 -12.46 11.86
C SER A 323 72.27 -12.64 11.05
N ARG A 324 73.39 -12.62 11.81
CA ARG A 324 74.81 -12.92 11.49
C ARG A 324 75.55 -11.74 10.84
N VAL A 325 76.62 -11.16 11.41
CA VAL A 325 77.59 -11.53 12.48
C VAL A 325 77.89 -10.28 13.29
#